data_AF-A0A150JUF4-F1
#
_entry.id   AF-A0A150JUF4-F1
#
_cell.length_a   1.000
_cell.length_b   1.000
_cell.length_c   1.000
_cell.angle_alpha   90.00
_cell.angle_beta   90.00
_cell.angle_gamma   90.00
#
_symmetry.space_group_name_H-M   'P 1'
#
loop_
_entity.id
_entity.type
_entity.pdbx_description
1 polymer ?
#
loop_
_entity_poly.entity_id
_entity_poly.type
_entity_poly.pdbx_seq_one_letter_code
_entity_poly.pdbx_strand_id
1 'polypeptide(L)'
;MVGTEENGPAPRITSATIGKVLDLGISDPFNMGAAMAPAAVDTIEQHLRETGRDPSYYDLIVTGDLAKIGRSIALDLFKQKNLDIRSEQFQDCGLMIYDKSQPVQAGASGAGCSAIVLYGHLLNEMKKGRYQKILLVATGALLSPLSYQQGETIPCIAHACAIEYL
;
A
#
# COMPACT_ATOMS: atom_id res chain seq x y z
N MET A 1 0.58 -19.42 -12.30
CA MET A 1 1.96 -19.78 -12.67
C MET A 1 2.63 -18.54 -13.23
N VAL A 2 3.63 -18.01 -12.54
CA VAL A 2 4.51 -16.96 -13.08
C VAL A 2 5.41 -17.64 -14.10
N GLY A 3 5.46 -17.07 -15.31
CA GLY A 3 6.01 -17.69 -16.52
C GLY A 3 7.49 -18.09 -16.40
N THR A 4 7.79 -19.23 -17.02
CA THR A 4 9.08 -19.93 -17.10
C THR A 4 10.00 -19.36 -18.19
N GLU A 5 10.00 -18.05 -18.42
CA GLU A 5 11.02 -17.45 -19.30
C GLU A 5 12.24 -17.08 -18.46
N GLU A 6 13.16 -18.03 -18.31
CA GLU A 6 14.37 -17.87 -17.49
C GLU A 6 15.38 -16.87 -18.07
N ASN A 7 15.18 -16.33 -19.29
CA ASN A 7 16.19 -15.52 -19.99
C ASN A 7 15.68 -14.17 -20.56
N GLY A 8 14.50 -13.67 -20.13
CA GLY A 8 13.93 -12.41 -20.64
C GLY A 8 13.54 -11.42 -19.53
N PRO A 9 13.46 -10.11 -19.84
CA PRO A 9 13.04 -9.09 -18.88
C PRO A 9 11.67 -9.39 -18.26
N ALA A 10 11.58 -9.43 -16.92
CA ALA A 10 10.36 -9.79 -16.22
C ALA A 10 10.28 -9.16 -14.81
N PRO A 11 9.08 -9.09 -14.20
CA PRO A 11 8.95 -8.61 -12.82
C PRO A 11 9.68 -9.56 -11.85
N ARG A 12 10.50 -8.98 -10.97
CA ARG A 12 11.26 -9.66 -9.92
C ARG A 12 11.06 -8.94 -8.60
N ILE A 13 10.89 -9.70 -7.52
CA ILE A 13 10.92 -9.16 -6.17
C ILE A 13 12.38 -8.89 -5.80
N THR A 14 12.73 -7.65 -5.48
CA THR A 14 14.12 -7.27 -5.16
C THR A 14 14.36 -7.03 -3.68
N SER A 15 13.31 -6.73 -2.91
CA SER A 15 13.37 -6.54 -1.46
C SER A 15 11.98 -6.60 -0.84
N ALA A 16 11.90 -6.90 0.45
CA ALA A 16 10.68 -6.84 1.22
C ALA A 16 10.96 -6.23 2.61
N THR A 17 9.97 -5.54 3.16
CA THR A 17 10.03 -5.00 4.53
C THR A 17 8.83 -5.51 5.30
N ILE A 18 9.10 -6.23 6.38
CA ILE A 18 8.08 -6.71 7.31
C ILE A 18 7.76 -5.57 8.27
N GLY A 19 6.55 -5.00 8.18
CA GLY A 19 6.15 -3.96 9.13
C GLY A 19 5.90 -4.50 10.53
N LYS A 20 5.76 -3.55 11.45
CA LYS A 20 5.38 -3.76 12.84
C LYS A 20 3.94 -3.31 13.06
N VAL A 21 3.31 -3.84 14.10
CA VAL A 21 1.98 -3.40 14.52
C VAL A 21 2.08 -1.98 15.08
N LEU A 22 1.18 -1.10 14.64
CA LEU A 22 0.96 0.22 15.19
C LEU A 22 -0.49 0.36 15.65
N ASP A 23 -0.67 1.00 16.80
CA ASP A 23 -1.98 1.35 17.34
C ASP A 23 -1.91 2.79 17.88
N LEU A 24 -2.68 3.69 17.26
CA LEU A 24 -2.76 5.11 17.64
C LEU A 24 -4.08 5.44 18.37
N GLY A 25 -4.77 4.43 18.91
CA GLY A 25 -5.96 4.64 19.73
C GLY A 25 -7.25 4.83 18.94
N ILE A 26 -7.28 4.47 17.65
CA ILE A 26 -8.49 4.52 16.84
C ILE A 26 -9.34 3.29 17.13
N SER A 27 -10.59 3.50 17.54
CA SER A 27 -11.55 2.43 17.86
C SER A 27 -12.79 2.41 16.94
N ASP A 28 -12.97 3.43 16.10
CA ASP A 28 -14.10 3.49 15.15
C ASP A 28 -13.87 2.54 13.96
N PRO A 29 -14.65 1.43 13.82
CA PRO A 29 -14.49 0.45 12.75
C PRO A 29 -14.86 1.00 11.36
N PHE A 30 -15.51 2.16 11.28
CA PHE A 30 -15.87 2.79 10.01
C PHE A 30 -14.80 3.75 9.49
N ASN A 31 -13.71 3.96 10.25
CA ASN A 31 -12.60 4.85 9.88
C ASN A 31 -11.25 4.11 9.71
N MET A 32 -11.27 2.98 8.99
CA MET A 32 -10.09 2.12 8.80
C MET A 32 -8.95 2.80 8.04
N GLY A 33 -9.27 3.71 7.10
CA GLY A 33 -8.24 4.48 6.40
C GLY A 33 -7.37 5.28 7.36
N ALA A 34 -7.98 5.90 8.39
CA ALA A 34 -7.23 6.64 9.41
C ALA A 34 -6.42 5.70 10.34
N ALA A 35 -6.97 4.53 10.68
CA ALA A 35 -6.27 3.54 11.49
C ALA A 35 -5.02 2.97 10.80
N MET A 36 -5.11 2.69 9.48
CA MET A 36 -4.05 2.01 8.74
C MET A 36 -2.97 2.94 8.17
N ALA A 37 -3.28 4.21 7.90
CA ALA A 37 -2.33 5.15 7.30
C ALA A 37 -0.99 5.25 8.05
N PRO A 38 -0.94 5.31 9.40
CA PRO A 38 0.32 5.30 10.14
C PRO A 38 1.17 4.06 9.90
N ALA A 39 0.56 2.88 9.84
CA ALA A 39 1.26 1.61 9.58
C ALA A 39 1.88 1.59 8.17
N ALA A 40 1.14 2.08 7.17
CA ALA A 40 1.65 2.21 5.81
C ALA A 40 2.88 3.15 5.74
N VAL A 41 2.76 4.33 6.37
CA VAL A 41 3.82 5.34 6.37
C VAL A 41 5.08 4.85 7.09
N ASP A 42 4.92 4.23 8.26
CA ASP A 42 6.04 3.67 9.03
C ASP A 42 6.77 2.58 8.24
N THR A 43 6.04 1.65 7.60
CA THR A 43 6.66 0.62 6.76
C THR A 43 7.37 1.22 5.53
N ILE A 44 6.82 2.25 4.90
CA ILE A 44 7.47 2.92 3.75
C ILE A 44 8.75 3.65 4.20
N GLU A 45 8.68 4.41 5.29
CA GLU A 45 9.84 5.09 5.87
C GLU A 45 10.95 4.10 6.24
N GLN A 46 10.57 3.00 6.90
CA GLN A 46 11.49 1.91 7.25
C GLN A 46 12.15 1.34 5.99
N HIS A 47 11.35 1.01 4.98
CA HIS A 47 11.84 0.42 3.74
C HIS A 47 12.85 1.32 3.03
N LEU A 48 12.54 2.61 2.88
CA LEU A 48 13.44 3.58 2.25
C LEU A 48 14.74 3.72 3.03
N ARG A 49 14.66 3.81 4.36
CA ARG A 49 15.82 3.94 5.24
C ARG A 49 16.73 2.70 5.20
N GLU A 50 16.16 1.49 5.28
CA GLU A 50 16.92 0.23 5.30
C GLU A 50 17.56 -0.09 3.95
N THR A 51 16.88 0.25 2.86
CA THR A 51 17.43 0.03 1.50
C THR A 51 18.36 1.17 1.05
N GLY A 52 18.40 2.28 1.78
CA GLY A 52 19.15 3.48 1.40
C GLY A 52 18.60 4.14 0.12
N ARG A 53 17.33 3.89 -0.21
CA ARG A 53 16.67 4.40 -1.43
C ARG A 53 15.95 5.70 -1.14
N ASP A 54 16.08 6.64 -2.06
CA ASP A 54 15.23 7.83 -2.11
C ASP A 54 13.83 7.47 -2.63
N PRO A 55 12.73 8.14 -2.22
CA PRO A 55 11.42 7.96 -2.82
C PRO A 55 11.42 7.94 -4.35
N SER A 56 12.23 8.80 -5.00
CA SER A 56 12.36 8.89 -6.46
C SER A 56 12.91 7.63 -7.13
N TYR A 57 13.44 6.67 -6.36
CA TYR A 57 13.83 5.36 -6.87
C TYR A 57 12.64 4.59 -7.47
N TYR A 58 11.44 4.77 -6.92
CA TYR A 58 10.24 4.07 -7.35
C TYR A 58 9.43 4.91 -8.34
N ASP A 59 8.95 4.31 -9.43
CA ASP A 59 8.01 4.98 -10.33
C ASP A 59 6.63 5.10 -9.68
N LEU A 60 6.28 4.11 -8.83
CA LEU A 60 5.00 4.01 -8.15
C LEU A 60 5.18 3.44 -6.74
N ILE A 61 4.63 4.13 -5.74
CA ILE A 61 4.43 3.59 -4.40
C ILE A 61 2.93 3.38 -4.24
N VAL A 62 2.50 2.13 -4.02
CA VAL A 62 1.07 1.78 -4.06
C VAL A 62 0.65 1.02 -2.81
N THR A 63 -0.34 1.55 -2.11
CA THR A 63 -0.91 0.93 -0.90
C THR A 63 -2.05 -0.02 -1.24
N GLY A 64 -2.34 -0.94 -0.32
CA GLY A 64 -3.36 -1.96 -0.50
C GLY A 64 -4.80 -1.41 -0.49
N ASP A 65 -5.20 -0.76 0.60
CA ASP A 65 -6.59 -0.35 0.79
C ASP A 65 -6.77 0.79 1.80
N LEU A 66 -5.87 1.77 1.76
CA LEU A 66 -6.06 3.01 2.51
C LEU A 66 -7.27 3.82 2.00
N ALA A 67 -7.64 3.60 0.74
CA ALA A 67 -8.71 4.31 0.05
C ALA A 67 -8.51 5.84 0.10
N LYS A 68 -9.55 6.62 -0.15
CA LYS A 68 -9.45 8.09 -0.23
C LYS A 68 -8.96 8.72 1.08
N ILE A 69 -9.48 8.25 2.22
CA ILE A 69 -9.23 8.85 3.54
C ILE A 69 -7.81 8.53 4.01
N GLY A 70 -7.44 7.25 4.03
CA GLY A 70 -6.11 6.84 4.48
C GLY A 70 -5.01 7.35 3.57
N ARG A 71 -5.23 7.40 2.24
CA ARG A 71 -4.25 7.98 1.30
C ARG A 71 -3.98 9.45 1.59
N SER A 72 -5.02 10.23 1.88
CA SER A 72 -4.87 11.65 2.22
C SER A 72 -4.06 11.82 3.51
N ILE A 73 -4.36 11.02 4.53
CA ILE A 73 -3.65 11.06 5.82
C ILE A 73 -2.19 10.66 5.65
N ALA A 74 -1.91 9.61 4.87
CA ALA A 74 -0.54 9.16 4.61
C ALA A 74 0.29 10.25 3.90
N LEU A 75 -0.29 10.96 2.92
CA LEU A 75 0.38 12.08 2.25
C LEU A 75 0.75 13.22 3.23
N ASP A 76 -0.11 13.52 4.19
CA ASP A 76 0.19 14.53 5.20
C ASP A 76 1.23 14.05 6.22
N LEU A 77 1.21 12.77 6.59
CA LEU A 77 2.23 12.16 7.44
C LEU A 77 3.61 12.12 6.75
N PHE A 78 3.69 11.89 5.44
CA PHE A 78 4.95 11.98 4.69
C PHE A 78 5.55 13.39 4.77
N LYS A 79 4.73 14.44 4.60
CA LYS A 79 5.18 15.84 4.75
C LYS A 79 5.72 16.11 6.16
N GLN A 80 5.02 15.64 7.19
CA GLN A 80 5.46 15.81 8.58
C GLN A 80 6.79 15.11 8.87
N LYS A 81 7.06 14.00 8.18
CA LYS A 81 8.31 13.23 8.27
C LYS A 81 9.40 13.70 7.31
N ASN A 82 9.17 14.76 6.53
CA ASN A 82 10.08 15.25 5.48
C ASN A 82 10.43 14.18 4.44
N LEU A 83 9.49 13.28 4.12
CA LEU A 83 9.60 12.33 3.01
C LEU A 83 8.99 12.95 1.76
N ASP A 84 9.80 13.21 0.74
CA ASP A 84 9.37 13.84 -0.51
C ASP A 84 8.68 12.82 -1.45
N ILE A 85 7.51 12.36 -1.03
CA ILE A 85 6.64 11.47 -1.80
C ILE A 85 5.55 12.30 -2.48
N ARG A 86 5.59 12.33 -3.81
CA ARG A 86 4.63 13.10 -4.62
C ARG A 86 3.27 12.42 -4.65
N SER A 87 2.19 13.21 -4.74
CA SER A 87 0.83 12.66 -4.76
C SER A 87 0.59 11.75 -5.97
N GLU A 88 1.17 12.08 -7.11
CA GLU A 88 1.04 11.31 -8.36
C GLU A 88 1.75 9.96 -8.28
N GLN A 89 2.85 9.90 -7.54
CA GLN A 89 3.65 8.69 -7.30
C GLN A 89 3.00 7.77 -6.25
N PHE A 90 2.24 8.34 -5.32
CA PHE A 90 1.60 7.60 -4.23
C PHE A 90 0.13 7.30 -4.56
N GLN A 91 -0.15 6.05 -4.91
CA GLN A 91 -1.48 5.57 -5.28
C GLN A 91 -1.99 4.51 -4.29
N ASP A 92 -3.27 4.16 -4.41
CA ASP A 92 -3.90 3.14 -3.58
C ASP A 92 -4.72 2.20 -4.45
N CYS A 93 -4.55 0.88 -4.26
CA CYS A 93 -5.28 -0.12 -5.05
C CYS A 93 -6.81 0.03 -4.88
N GLY A 94 -7.28 0.46 -3.70
CA GLY A 94 -8.69 0.74 -3.43
C GLY A 94 -9.28 1.87 -4.27
N LEU A 95 -8.44 2.76 -4.80
CA LEU A 95 -8.82 3.85 -5.71
C LEU A 95 -8.63 3.51 -7.19
N MET A 96 -7.94 2.41 -7.50
CA MET A 96 -7.66 1.97 -8.88
C MET A 96 -8.67 0.95 -9.41
N ILE A 97 -9.34 0.21 -8.52
CA ILE A 97 -10.18 -0.94 -8.90
C ILE A 97 -11.57 -0.56 -9.40
N TYR A 98 -12.12 0.57 -8.94
CA TYR A 98 -13.47 1.02 -9.29
C TYR A 98 -13.42 2.35 -10.04
N ASP A 99 -14.40 2.55 -10.93
CA ASP A 99 -14.62 3.85 -11.53
C ASP A 99 -15.29 4.82 -10.54
N LYS A 100 -15.04 6.12 -10.72
CA LYS A 100 -15.59 7.17 -9.85
C LYS A 100 -17.12 7.25 -9.87
N SER A 101 -17.77 6.77 -10.93
CA SER A 101 -19.23 6.71 -11.03
C SER A 101 -19.86 5.61 -10.18
N GLN A 102 -19.08 4.60 -9.75
CA GLN A 102 -19.58 3.50 -8.95
C GLN A 102 -19.73 3.93 -7.47
N PRO A 103 -20.79 3.49 -6.77
CA PRO A 103 -21.08 3.93 -5.40
C PRO A 103 -20.22 3.22 -4.34
N VAL A 104 -18.91 3.49 -4.34
CA VAL A 104 -17.91 2.75 -3.53
C VAL A 104 -17.40 3.52 -2.31
N GLN A 105 -18.14 4.56 -1.90
CA GLN A 105 -17.82 5.40 -0.73
C GLN A 105 -16.38 5.96 -0.78
N ALA A 106 -15.49 5.49 0.10
CA ALA A 106 -14.10 5.93 0.16
C ALA A 106 -13.19 5.20 -0.86
N GLY A 107 -13.56 4.00 -1.30
CA GLY A 107 -12.75 3.10 -2.13
C GLY A 107 -12.92 1.64 -1.71
N ALA A 108 -12.26 0.73 -2.42
CA ALA A 108 -12.29 -0.70 -2.10
C ALA A 108 -11.38 -1.04 -0.91
N SER A 109 -11.65 -2.19 -0.28
CA SER A 109 -10.83 -2.74 0.80
C SER A 109 -10.83 -4.27 0.81
N GLY A 110 -9.92 -4.84 1.57
CA GLY A 110 -9.81 -6.27 1.83
C GLY A 110 -8.67 -6.94 1.07
N ALA A 111 -8.34 -8.17 1.48
CA ALA A 111 -7.19 -8.90 0.98
C ALA A 111 -7.17 -9.10 -0.55
N GLY A 112 -8.35 -9.13 -1.18
CA GLY A 112 -8.48 -9.22 -2.63
C GLY A 112 -8.10 -7.93 -3.38
N CYS A 113 -8.21 -6.76 -2.75
CA CYS A 113 -8.00 -5.48 -3.41
C CYS A 113 -6.56 -5.31 -3.90
N SER A 114 -5.59 -5.42 -2.99
CA SER A 114 -4.17 -5.30 -3.31
C SER A 114 -3.71 -6.40 -4.28
N ALA A 115 -4.17 -7.64 -4.09
CA ALA A 115 -3.82 -8.77 -4.92
C ALA A 115 -4.34 -8.65 -6.36
N ILE A 116 -5.62 -8.29 -6.55
CA ILE A 116 -6.22 -8.17 -7.88
C ILE A 116 -5.62 -6.99 -8.65
N VAL A 117 -5.41 -5.85 -8.00
CA VAL A 117 -4.78 -4.69 -8.66
C VAL A 117 -3.33 -4.99 -9.03
N LEU A 118 -2.57 -5.64 -8.15
CA LEU A 118 -1.20 -6.04 -8.46
C LEU A 118 -1.15 -7.00 -9.66
N TYR A 119 -1.79 -8.16 -9.53
CA TYR A 119 -1.66 -9.24 -10.51
C TYR A 119 -2.44 -8.99 -11.80
N GLY A 120 -3.59 -8.30 -11.71
CA GLY A 120 -4.46 -8.02 -12.84
C GLY A 120 -4.08 -6.75 -13.61
N HIS A 121 -3.53 -5.73 -12.94
CA HIS A 121 -3.25 -4.44 -13.56
C HIS A 121 -1.76 -4.08 -13.53
N LEU A 122 -1.16 -3.91 -12.34
CA LEU A 122 0.17 -3.33 -12.22
C LEU A 122 1.27 -4.15 -12.90
N LEU A 123 1.28 -5.48 -12.73
CA LEU A 123 2.27 -6.32 -13.41
C LEU A 123 2.13 -6.26 -14.95
N ASN A 124 0.92 -6.03 -15.47
CA ASN A 124 0.71 -5.84 -16.91
C ASN A 124 1.18 -4.45 -17.37
N GLU A 125 1.01 -3.41 -16.55
CA GLU A 125 1.55 -2.08 -16.83
C GLU A 125 3.09 -2.08 -16.80
N MET A 126 3.72 -2.88 -15.93
CA MET A 126 5.17 -3.08 -15.95
C MET A 126 5.63 -3.74 -17.25
N LYS A 127 4.95 -4.80 -17.71
CA LYS A 127 5.25 -5.44 -19.01
C LYS A 127 5.09 -4.50 -20.21
N LYS A 128 4.20 -3.51 -20.11
CA LYS A 128 4.04 -2.45 -21.14
C LYS A 128 5.11 -1.35 -21.03
N GLY A 129 5.97 -1.40 -20.03
CA GLY A 129 7.02 -0.40 -19.79
C GLY A 129 6.53 0.90 -19.14
N ARG A 130 5.29 0.95 -18.62
CA ARG A 130 4.79 2.14 -17.90
C ARG A 130 5.49 2.33 -16.55
N TYR A 131 5.76 1.22 -15.86
CA TYR A 131 6.48 1.21 -14.59
C TYR A 131 7.64 0.23 -14.67
N GLN A 132 8.83 0.66 -14.27
CA GLN A 132 10.01 -0.17 -14.11
C GLN A 132 10.14 -0.67 -12.66
N LYS A 133 9.84 0.19 -11.68
CA LYS A 133 10.04 -0.08 -10.25
C LYS A 133 8.83 0.34 -9.44
N ILE A 134 8.20 -0.61 -8.75
CA ILE A 134 7.06 -0.34 -7.89
C ILE A 134 7.32 -0.82 -6.46
N LEU A 135 6.83 -0.08 -5.48
CA LEU A 135 6.77 -0.50 -4.08
C LEU A 135 5.31 -0.75 -3.70
N LEU A 136 4.94 -2.03 -3.58
CA LEU A 136 3.62 -2.43 -3.11
C LEU A 136 3.61 -2.50 -1.58
N VAL A 137 2.62 -1.89 -0.93
CA VAL A 137 2.49 -1.83 0.53
C VAL A 137 1.10 -2.30 0.95
N ALA A 138 0.97 -3.58 1.28
CA ALA A 138 -0.30 -4.15 1.71
C ALA A 138 -0.58 -3.80 3.18
N THR A 139 -1.72 -3.17 3.44
CA THR A 139 -2.19 -2.75 4.76
C THR A 139 -3.22 -3.74 5.33
N GLY A 140 -3.34 -3.79 6.65
CA GLY A 140 -4.38 -4.57 7.31
C GLY A 140 -4.70 -4.04 8.69
N ALA A 141 -5.99 -4.05 9.02
CA ALA A 141 -6.51 -3.78 10.36
C ALA A 141 -6.75 -5.11 11.09
N LEU A 142 -6.21 -5.24 12.30
CA LEU A 142 -6.23 -6.44 13.12
C LEU A 142 -7.36 -6.32 14.15
N LEU A 143 -8.61 -6.47 13.69
CA LEU A 143 -9.80 -6.42 14.56
C LEU A 143 -10.67 -7.67 14.42
N SER A 144 -11.58 -7.83 15.39
CA SER A 144 -12.62 -8.85 15.38
C SER A 144 -13.95 -8.26 15.84
N PRO A 145 -15.09 -8.94 15.59
CA PRO A 145 -16.37 -8.50 16.15
C PRO A 145 -16.33 -8.36 17.68
N LEU A 146 -15.57 -9.21 18.37
CA LEU A 146 -15.45 -9.20 19.82
C LEU A 146 -14.64 -7.99 20.32
N SER A 147 -13.45 -7.75 19.76
CA SER A 147 -12.60 -6.62 20.16
C SER A 147 -13.31 -5.28 19.96
N TYR A 148 -14.05 -5.13 18.85
CA TYR A 148 -14.91 -3.95 18.64
C TYR A 148 -16.02 -3.82 19.70
N GLN A 149 -16.75 -4.90 19.99
CA GLN A 149 -17.81 -4.88 21.00
C GLN A 149 -17.29 -4.57 22.41
N GLN A 150 -16.03 -4.88 22.69
CA GLN A 150 -15.35 -4.57 23.95
C GLN A 150 -14.77 -3.14 23.99
N GLY A 151 -14.88 -2.37 22.91
CA GLY A 151 -14.36 -1.02 22.82
C GLY A 151 -12.82 -0.96 22.72
N GLU A 152 -12.19 -2.05 22.28
CA GLU A 152 -10.75 -2.07 22.04
C GLU A 152 -10.37 -1.19 20.84
N THR A 153 -9.11 -0.78 20.83
CA THR A 153 -8.50 -0.04 19.72
C THR A 153 -8.15 -0.99 18.57
N ILE A 154 -7.85 -0.42 17.39
CA ILE A 154 -7.68 -1.18 16.15
C ILE A 154 -6.20 -1.18 15.75
N PRO A 155 -5.43 -2.20 16.17
CA PRO A 155 -4.05 -2.34 15.74
C PRO A 155 -3.99 -2.57 14.23
N CYS A 156 -3.04 -1.92 13.57
CA CYS A 156 -2.84 -2.00 12.13
C CYS A 156 -1.41 -2.39 11.78
N ILE A 157 -1.21 -3.01 10.63
CA ILE A 157 0.10 -3.43 10.12
C ILE A 157 0.18 -3.19 8.61
N ALA A 158 1.40 -3.00 8.09
CA ALA A 158 1.64 -2.95 6.66
C ALA A 158 2.92 -3.69 6.27
N HIS A 159 2.91 -4.41 5.16
CA HIS A 159 4.08 -5.10 4.62
C HIS A 159 4.41 -4.59 3.22
N ALA A 160 5.69 -4.34 2.95
CA ALA A 160 6.14 -3.82 1.67
C ALA A 160 6.91 -4.87 0.84
N CYS A 161 6.71 -4.82 -0.47
CA CYS A 161 7.41 -5.64 -1.46
C CYS A 161 7.81 -4.75 -2.64
N ALA A 162 9.12 -4.65 -2.89
CA ALA A 162 9.66 -3.93 -4.04
C ALA A 162 9.73 -4.89 -5.24
N ILE A 163 9.15 -4.47 -6.36
CA ILE A 163 9.08 -5.24 -7.59
C ILE A 163 9.71 -4.41 -8.70
N GLU A 164 10.70 -4.99 -9.39
CA GLU A 164 11.43 -4.35 -10.48
C GLU A 164 11.30 -5.18 -11.75
N TYR A 165 11.21 -4.53 -12.89
CA TYR A 165 11.23 -5.17 -14.20
C TYR A 165 12.69 -5.27 -14.66
N LEU A 166 13.28 -6.47 -14.60
CA LEU A 166 14.71 -6.73 -14.86
C LEU A 166 14.86 -7.74 -15.99
#